data_AF-A0A1W1X3K6-F1
#
_entry.id   AF-A0A1W1X3K6-F1
#
_cell.length_a   1.000
_cell.length_b   1.000
_cell.length_c   1.000
_cell.angle_alpha   90.00
_cell.angle_beta   90.00
_cell.angle_gamma   90.00
#
_symmetry.space_group_name_H-M   'P 1'
#
loop_
_entity.id
_entity.type
_entity.pdbx_description
1 polymer ?
#
loop_
_entity_poly.entity_id
_entity_poly.type
_entity_poly.pdbx_seq_one_letter_code
_entity_poly.pdbx_strand_id
1 'polypeptide(L)'
;MGSKVAWVALALALFVGTSAAKQRPYGPHNTDKYTQREMLKNWALSVCIAMSWDKKGVDKVADDAGGTASGYFEYSNAPDAAFDEVRKLASKYAHLEYGGSIPGEFNTMKCIDLFHSDELDRVVKKYVKASSRDK
;
A
#
# COMPACT_ATOMS: atom_id res chain seq x y z
N MET A 1 -70.70 -4.97 9.24
CA MET A 1 -70.59 -6.35 9.79
C MET A 1 -69.86 -7.21 8.76
N GLY A 2 -68.81 -7.94 9.17
CA GLY A 2 -68.00 -8.80 8.29
C GLY A 2 -66.50 -8.62 8.57
N SER A 3 -66.01 -9.11 9.72
CA SER A 3 -65.15 -10.30 9.85
C SER A 3 -63.75 -10.10 9.26
N LYS A 4 -62.79 -9.59 10.05
CA LYS A 4 -61.78 -10.39 10.78
C LYS A 4 -61.19 -11.54 9.95
N VAL A 5 -60.07 -11.27 9.29
CA VAL A 5 -59.07 -12.30 9.01
C VAL A 5 -57.71 -11.73 9.43
N ALA A 6 -57.30 -12.08 10.65
CA ALA A 6 -55.97 -11.81 11.15
C ALA A 6 -55.01 -12.83 10.55
N TRP A 7 -54.26 -12.43 9.52
CA TRP A 7 -53.06 -13.14 9.12
C TRP A 7 -51.89 -12.57 9.91
N VAL A 8 -51.48 -13.27 10.96
CA VAL A 8 -50.19 -13.05 11.61
C VAL A 8 -49.12 -13.59 10.65
N ALA A 9 -48.60 -12.72 9.79
CA ALA A 9 -47.38 -13.01 9.05
C ALA A 9 -46.22 -12.91 10.04
N LEU A 10 -45.72 -14.08 10.47
CA LEU A 10 -44.51 -14.21 11.26
C LEU A 10 -43.33 -13.77 10.39
N ALA A 11 -42.97 -12.49 10.45
CA ALA A 11 -41.78 -11.97 9.79
C ALA A 11 -40.54 -12.48 10.55
N LEU A 12 -40.01 -13.64 10.15
CA LEU A 12 -38.62 -13.99 10.42
C LEU A 12 -37.74 -12.98 9.66
N ALA A 13 -37.45 -11.85 10.31
CA ALA A 13 -36.36 -11.00 9.90
C ALA A 13 -35.06 -11.79 10.13
N LEU A 14 -34.62 -12.51 9.11
CA LEU A 14 -33.23 -12.96 9.00
C LEU A 14 -32.38 -11.70 9.03
N PHE A 15 -31.87 -11.34 10.20
CA PHE A 15 -30.81 -10.36 10.34
C PHE A 15 -29.57 -10.96 9.67
N VAL A 16 -29.45 -10.76 8.36
CA VAL A 16 -28.18 -10.88 7.67
C VAL A 16 -27.31 -9.78 8.25
N GLY A 17 -26.46 -10.14 9.22
CA GLY A 17 -25.51 -9.22 9.82
C GLY A 17 -24.57 -8.74 8.72
N THR A 18 -24.86 -7.57 8.14
CA THR A 18 -23.92 -6.89 7.27
C THR A 18 -22.81 -6.35 8.14
N SER A 19 -21.69 -7.07 8.22
CA SER A 19 -20.44 -6.54 8.75
C SER A 19 -19.94 -5.45 7.82
N ALA A 20 -20.53 -4.25 7.90
CA ALA A 20 -19.99 -3.07 7.23
C ALA A 20 -18.63 -2.79 7.87
N ALA A 21 -17.55 -2.87 7.08
CA ALA A 21 -16.22 -2.55 7.54
C ALA A 21 -16.22 -1.12 8.11
N LYS A 22 -15.89 -0.98 9.40
CA LYS A 22 -15.85 0.32 10.06
C LYS A 22 -14.65 1.10 9.53
N GLN A 23 -14.90 2.04 8.61
CA GLN A 23 -13.87 2.89 8.03
C GLN A 23 -13.19 3.71 9.15
N ARG A 24 -11.86 3.68 9.18
CA ARG A 24 -11.10 4.49 10.13
C ARG A 24 -11.23 5.98 9.76
N PRO A 25 -11.26 6.89 10.75
CA PRO A 25 -11.24 8.32 10.48
C PRO A 25 -10.02 8.70 9.63
N TYR A 26 -10.19 9.68 8.75
CA TYR A 26 -9.09 10.28 8.01
C TYR A 26 -8.04 10.82 8.99
N GLY A 27 -6.77 10.50 8.76
CA GLY A 27 -5.64 10.88 9.62
C GLY A 27 -4.44 9.96 9.44
N PRO A 28 -3.33 10.21 10.17
CA PRO A 28 -2.14 9.40 10.05
C PRO A 28 -2.43 7.95 10.47
N HIS A 29 -2.49 7.05 9.49
CA HIS A 29 -2.70 5.63 9.71
C HIS A 29 -1.38 4.96 10.08
N ASN A 30 -1.01 5.00 11.36
CA ASN A 30 0.31 4.57 11.88
C ASN A 30 1.51 5.32 11.27
N THR A 31 1.32 6.27 10.35
CA THR A 31 2.39 7.08 9.77
C THR A 31 3.09 7.94 10.82
N ASP A 32 2.40 8.27 11.91
CA ASP A 32 2.95 8.87 13.13
C ASP A 32 3.99 7.97 13.85
N LYS A 33 3.88 6.64 13.68
CA LYS A 33 4.76 5.67 14.34
C LYS A 33 6.00 5.33 13.53
N TYR A 34 5.96 5.51 12.21
CA TYR A 34 7.12 5.25 11.37
C TYR A 34 8.20 6.32 11.53
N THR A 35 9.46 5.93 11.36
CA THR A 35 10.55 6.87 11.18
C THR A 35 10.49 7.48 9.79
N GLN A 36 11.23 8.57 9.58
CA GLN A 36 11.31 9.19 8.25
C GLN A 36 12.02 8.29 7.23
N ARG A 37 12.90 7.39 7.69
CA ARG A 37 13.54 6.38 6.83
C ARG A 37 12.56 5.29 6.43
N GLU A 38 11.78 4.81 7.39
CA GLU A 38 10.69 3.86 7.14
C GLU A 38 9.64 4.46 6.19
N MET A 39 9.29 5.75 6.37
CA MET A 39 8.36 6.44 5.48
C MET A 39 8.81 6.42 4.03
N LEU A 40 10.09 6.76 3.78
CA LEU A 40 10.64 6.77 2.42
C LEU A 40 10.80 5.35 1.85
N LYS A 41 11.11 4.34 2.68
CA LYS A 41 11.13 2.93 2.25
C LYS A 41 9.74 2.40 1.92
N ASN A 42 8.73 2.74 2.72
CA ASN A 42 7.34 2.38 2.48
C ASN A 42 6.84 3.04 1.18
N TRP A 43 7.16 4.31 0.97
CA TRP A 43 6.91 4.99 -0.29
C TRP A 43 7.55 4.26 -1.48
N ALA A 44 8.82 3.84 -1.35
CA ALA A 44 9.54 3.09 -2.39
C ALA A 44 8.83 1.78 -2.77
N LEU A 45 8.41 1.01 -1.76
CA LEU A 45 7.67 -0.24 -1.94
C LEU A 45 6.35 0.01 -2.69
N SER A 46 5.57 1.00 -2.23
CA SER A 46 4.28 1.33 -2.83
C SER A 46 4.41 1.77 -4.30
N VAL A 47 5.39 2.63 -4.61
CA VAL A 47 5.65 3.06 -6.00
C VAL A 47 6.12 1.90 -6.87
N CYS A 48 6.98 1.01 -6.36
CA CYS A 48 7.41 -0.17 -7.11
C CYS A 48 6.24 -1.09 -7.44
N ILE A 49 5.34 -1.33 -6.47
CA ILE A 49 4.14 -2.14 -6.68
C ILE A 49 3.25 -1.48 -7.74
N ALA A 50 3.01 -0.17 -7.62
CA ALA A 50 2.20 0.57 -8.59
C ALA A 50 2.76 0.40 -10.01
N MET A 51 4.05 0.66 -10.22
CA MET A 51 4.71 0.50 -11.52
C MET A 51 4.66 -0.93 -12.06
N SER A 52 4.84 -1.92 -11.19
CA SER A 52 4.86 -3.33 -11.59
C SER A 52 3.50 -3.80 -12.10
N TRP A 53 2.40 -3.29 -11.53
CA TRP A 53 1.04 -3.67 -11.92
C TRP A 53 0.44 -2.78 -13.01
N ASP A 54 0.85 -1.51 -13.07
CA ASP A 54 0.54 -0.60 -14.18
C ASP A 54 1.05 -1.17 -15.51
N LYS A 55 2.30 -1.67 -15.53
CA LYS A 55 2.88 -2.38 -16.70
C LYS A 55 2.04 -3.59 -17.15
N LYS A 56 1.24 -4.17 -16.25
CA LYS A 56 0.36 -5.32 -16.52
C LYS A 56 -1.06 -4.92 -16.91
N GLY A 57 -1.38 -3.61 -16.92
CA GLY A 57 -2.74 -3.10 -17.13
C GLY A 57 -3.71 -3.50 -16.02
N VAL A 58 -3.21 -3.63 -14.79
CA VAL A 58 -4.04 -3.97 -13.61
C VAL A 58 -4.28 -2.70 -12.79
N ASP A 59 -5.06 -1.79 -13.37
CA ASP A 59 -5.26 -0.42 -12.88
C ASP A 59 -5.67 -0.35 -11.41
N LYS A 60 -6.56 -1.24 -10.96
CA LYS A 60 -7.02 -1.25 -9.56
C LYS A 60 -5.89 -1.44 -8.55
N VAL A 61 -4.89 -2.25 -8.88
CA VAL A 61 -3.73 -2.48 -7.98
C VAL A 61 -2.74 -1.32 -8.10
N ALA A 62 -2.57 -0.80 -9.32
CA ALA A 62 -1.72 0.36 -9.56
C ALA A 62 -2.22 1.61 -8.83
N ASP A 63 -3.52 1.89 -8.92
CA ASP A 63 -4.20 3.02 -8.28
C ASP A 63 -4.15 2.95 -6.76
N ASP A 64 -4.44 1.77 -6.18
CA ASP A 64 -4.37 1.57 -4.73
C ASP A 64 -2.94 1.75 -4.19
N ALA A 65 -1.96 1.18 -4.88
CA ALA A 65 -0.56 1.33 -4.50
C ALA A 65 -0.07 2.77 -4.70
N GLY A 66 -0.52 3.48 -5.75
CA GLY A 66 -0.24 4.89 -5.98
C GLY A 66 -0.87 5.81 -4.93
N GLY A 67 -2.11 5.54 -4.53
CA GLY A 67 -2.77 6.21 -3.42
C GLY A 67 -2.05 5.97 -2.09
N THR A 68 -1.61 4.74 -1.85
CA THR A 68 -0.79 4.37 -0.68
C THR A 68 0.54 5.13 -0.66
N ALA A 69 1.23 5.21 -1.80
CA ALA A 69 2.45 6.01 -1.92
C ALA A 69 2.20 7.48 -1.58
N SER A 70 1.09 8.06 -2.05
CA SER A 70 0.70 9.43 -1.70
C SER A 70 0.48 9.61 -0.19
N GLY A 71 -0.08 8.60 0.49
CA GLY A 71 -0.23 8.60 1.94
C GLY A 71 1.10 8.63 2.70
N TYR A 72 2.13 7.92 2.23
CA TYR A 72 3.47 7.99 2.83
C TYR A 72 4.21 9.29 2.46
N PHE A 73 3.98 9.82 1.26
CA PHE A 73 4.57 11.08 0.80
C PHE A 73 4.11 12.26 1.68
N GLU A 74 2.82 12.35 1.98
CA GLU A 74 2.21 13.43 2.78
C GLU A 74 2.89 13.66 4.15
N TYR A 75 3.36 12.59 4.79
CA TYR A 75 3.96 12.64 6.14
C TYR A 75 5.50 12.52 6.13
N SER A 76 6.11 12.52 4.95
CA SER A 76 7.55 12.43 4.79
C SER A 76 8.19 13.82 4.77
N ASN A 77 9.34 13.93 5.43
CA ASN A 77 10.19 15.12 5.44
C ASN A 77 11.37 14.98 4.46
N ALA A 78 11.38 13.93 3.62
CA ALA A 78 12.42 13.76 2.61
C ALA A 78 12.27 14.85 1.52
N PRO A 79 13.38 15.37 0.96
CA PRO A 79 13.31 16.32 -0.13
C PRO A 79 12.89 15.65 -1.45
N ASP A 80 12.35 16.42 -2.41
CA ASP A 80 11.93 15.93 -3.74
C ASP A 80 13.02 15.11 -4.46
N ALA A 81 14.29 15.53 -4.33
CA ALA A 81 15.43 14.81 -4.89
C ALA A 81 15.55 13.36 -4.36
N ALA A 82 15.12 13.09 -3.13
CA ALA A 82 15.08 11.74 -2.58
C ALA A 82 14.02 10.90 -3.30
N PHE A 83 12.82 11.45 -3.51
CA PHE A 83 11.73 10.76 -4.20
C PHE A 83 12.07 10.49 -5.67
N ASP A 84 12.74 11.42 -6.36
CA ASP A 84 13.18 11.21 -7.73
C ASP A 84 14.23 10.09 -7.84
N GLU A 85 15.18 10.03 -6.92
CA GLU A 85 16.20 8.97 -6.88
C GLU A 85 15.59 7.61 -6.52
N VAL A 86 14.68 7.57 -5.54
CA VAL A 86 13.94 6.36 -5.17
C VAL A 86 13.02 5.91 -6.31
N ARG A 87 12.36 6.81 -7.05
CA ARG A 87 11.50 6.47 -8.20
C ARG A 87 12.28 5.75 -9.29
N LYS A 88 13.50 6.22 -9.59
CA LYS A 88 14.40 5.56 -10.55
C LYS A 88 14.75 4.15 -10.10
N LEU A 89 15.03 3.98 -8.81
CA LEU A 89 15.32 2.68 -8.22
C LEU A 89 14.09 1.75 -8.24
N ALA A 90 12.92 2.26 -7.87
CA ALA A 90 11.66 1.51 -7.94
C ALA A 90 11.36 1.04 -9.37
N SER A 91 11.54 1.92 -10.36
CA SER A 91 11.39 1.56 -11.77
C SER A 91 12.38 0.47 -12.19
N LYS A 92 13.65 0.55 -11.78
CA LYS A 92 14.65 -0.50 -12.05
C LYS A 92 14.18 -1.86 -11.55
N TYR A 93 13.72 -1.95 -10.30
CA TYR A 93 13.27 -3.21 -9.71
C TYR A 93 11.95 -3.73 -10.32
N ALA A 94 10.98 -2.85 -10.57
CA ALA A 94 9.72 -3.21 -11.24
C ALA A 94 9.92 -3.83 -12.64
N HIS A 95 11.03 -3.50 -13.30
CA HIS A 95 11.36 -4.00 -14.64
C HIS A 95 12.28 -5.22 -14.66
N LEU A 96 12.75 -5.71 -13.51
CA LEU A 96 13.52 -6.95 -13.47
C LEU A 96 12.67 -8.13 -13.97
N GLU A 97 13.34 -9.15 -14.50
CA GLU A 97 12.72 -10.41 -14.87
C GLU A 97 13.08 -11.46 -13.83
N TYR A 98 12.06 -11.97 -13.12
CA TYR A 98 12.22 -13.03 -12.14
C TYR A 98 11.56 -14.30 -12.67
N GLY A 99 12.12 -15.45 -12.29
CA GLY A 99 11.59 -16.77 -12.56
C GLY A 99 11.83 -17.68 -11.36
N GLY A 100 11.23 -18.87 -11.38
CA GLY A 100 11.36 -19.82 -10.29
C GLY A 100 10.93 -21.23 -10.70
N SER A 101 10.89 -22.13 -9.72
CA SER A 101 10.39 -23.50 -9.90
C SER A 101 8.90 -23.58 -10.22
N ILE A 102 8.15 -22.50 -9.98
CA ILE A 102 6.77 -22.33 -10.43
C ILE A 102 6.67 -21.17 -11.44
N PRO A 103 5.77 -21.25 -12.44
CA PRO A 103 5.53 -20.15 -13.35
C PRO A 103 5.06 -18.89 -12.62
N GLY A 104 5.65 -17.75 -12.93
CA GLY A 104 5.27 -16.44 -12.39
C GLY A 104 6.29 -15.36 -12.70
N GLU A 105 5.85 -14.11 -12.67
CA GLU A 105 6.72 -12.95 -12.88
C GLU A 105 7.29 -12.39 -11.58
N PHE A 106 6.74 -12.84 -10.43
CA PHE A 106 7.19 -12.46 -9.09
C PHE A 106 7.32 -10.95 -8.85
N ASN A 107 6.39 -10.17 -9.41
CA ASN A 107 6.41 -8.69 -9.33
C ASN A 107 6.45 -8.17 -7.89
N THR A 108 5.68 -8.77 -6.98
CA THR A 108 5.73 -8.44 -5.55
C THR A 108 7.12 -8.70 -4.95
N MET A 109 7.77 -9.80 -5.34
CA MET A 109 9.09 -10.19 -4.82
C MET A 109 10.15 -9.15 -5.20
N LYS A 110 10.15 -8.65 -6.44
CA LYS A 110 11.05 -7.58 -6.89
C LYS A 110 10.93 -6.34 -6.01
N CYS A 111 9.71 -5.97 -5.63
CA CYS A 111 9.48 -4.80 -4.78
C CYS A 111 9.83 -5.03 -3.31
N ILE A 112 9.70 -6.27 -2.82
CA ILE A 112 10.22 -6.67 -1.50
C ILE A 112 11.75 -6.61 -1.51
N ASP A 113 12.41 -7.10 -2.56
CA ASP A 113 13.86 -7.04 -2.70
C ASP A 113 14.37 -5.59 -2.79
N LEU A 114 13.65 -4.71 -3.48
CA LEU A 114 13.91 -3.27 -3.44
C LEU A 114 13.86 -2.73 -2.01
N PHE A 115 12.81 -3.04 -1.27
CA PHE A 115 12.60 -2.57 0.11
C PHE A 115 13.76 -2.96 1.04
N HIS A 116 14.32 -4.16 0.83
CA HIS A 116 15.46 -4.67 1.59
C HIS A 116 16.83 -4.36 0.96
N SER A 117 16.89 -3.70 -0.18
CA SER A 117 18.14 -3.49 -0.91
C SER A 117 19.09 -2.49 -0.23
N ASP A 118 20.39 -2.77 -0.33
CA ASP A 118 21.41 -1.80 0.07
C ASP A 118 21.39 -0.53 -0.79
N GLU A 119 20.91 -0.63 -2.04
CA GLU A 119 20.73 0.52 -2.93
C GLU A 119 19.72 1.50 -2.33
N LEU A 120 18.54 1.02 -1.95
CA LEU A 120 17.52 1.86 -1.32
C LEU A 120 18.01 2.40 0.02
N ASP A 121 18.67 1.55 0.82
CA ASP A 121 19.18 1.96 2.13
C ASP A 121 20.21 3.09 2.02
N ARG A 122 21.10 3.05 1.02
CA ARG A 122 22.05 4.15 0.74
C ARG A 122 21.34 5.44 0.35
N VAL A 123 20.34 5.37 -0.53
CA VAL A 123 19.56 6.56 -0.93
C VAL A 123 18.83 7.16 0.27
N VAL A 124 18.17 6.33 1.08
CA VAL A 124 17.47 6.78 2.29
C VAL A 124 18.44 7.42 3.28
N LYS A 125 19.61 6.81 3.51
CA LYS A 125 20.65 7.35 4.40
C LYS A 125 21.25 8.67 3.91
N LYS A 126 21.34 8.87 2.59
CA LYS A 126 21.84 10.10 1.96
C LYS A 126 20.93 11.31 2.24
N TYR A 127 19.61 11.12 2.22
CA TYR A 127 18.66 12.24 2.32
C TYR A 127 17.97 12.37 3.68
N VAL A 128 17.85 11.28 4.44
CA VAL A 128 17.13 11.25 5.71
C VAL A 128 18.10 10.95 6.85
N LYS A 129 18.23 11.90 7.78
CA LYS A 129 19.03 11.73 8.99
C LYS A 129 18.49 10.57 9.83
N ALA A 130 19.40 9.83 10.47
CA ALA A 130 19.00 8.78 11.41
C ALA A 130 18.32 9.41 12.62
N SER A 131 17.29 8.73 13.11
CA SER A 131 16.61 8.99 14.37
C SER A 131 16.92 7.88 15.37
N SER A 132 16.66 8.12 16.65
CA SER A 132 16.85 7.13 17.72
C SER A 132 16.00 5.85 17.55
N ARG A 133 15.01 5.90 16.67
CA ARG A 133 14.10 4.78 16.34
C ARG A 133 14.60 3.92 15.17
N ASP A 134 15.63 4.35 14.43
CA ASP A 134 16.17 3.62 13.26
C ASP A 134 17.20 2.52 13.64
N LYS A 135 17.04 1.89 14.81
CA LYS A 135 17.99 0.89 15.33
C LYS A 135 17.85 -0.47 14.66
#